data_AF-A0A1V4UGD0-F1
#
_entry.id   AF-A0A1V4UGD0-F1
#
_cell.length_a   1.000
_cell.length_b   1.000
_cell.length_c   1.000
_cell.angle_alpha   90.00
_cell.angle_beta   90.00
_cell.angle_gamma   90.00
#
_symmetry.space_group_name_H-M   'P 1'
#
loop_
_entity.id
_entity.type
_entity.pdbx_description
1 polymer ?
#
loop_
_entity_poly.entity_id
_entity_poly.type
_entity_poly.pdbx_seq_one_letter_code
_entity_poly.pdbx_strand_id
1 'polypeptide(L)'
;MAGRRIIVLILLLTCGVGFILPSLAAETIQKAILYQSDFSQDPGWTTNSPTRYYWDPSLEMYHFKAEGGTNGYAFVPVKYNGQSFTLDYDVIILTSQKDSAFRFGMISSEMDFTRGTNVLSSFENGKYGQLITLRVIDQNNQLRETTSYFDSYCGNLPSCKTIFFETNVTYHVTVRYNKELGNADIKVSEKDTGNLLWGYFVPVGKDLFFMDRLAITTRGDYSFGPFSEGYIDNVELVSYIPVEAAPTTAAPTEVTTPVIPSPTTVPPTTGSTPEPTPTAPLGISDALVALAIAGLVLGLGIRRKG
;
A
#
# COMPACT_ATOMS: atom_id res chain seq x y z
N MET A 1 36.43 50.92 -2.03
CA MET A 1 36.02 49.57 -1.57
C MET A 1 35.18 49.62 -0.27
N ALA A 2 34.16 50.48 -0.19
CA ALA A 2 33.29 50.59 0.99
C ALA A 2 31.83 50.14 0.70
N GLY A 3 31.34 50.33 -0.52
CA GLY A 3 29.97 49.96 -0.90
C GLY A 3 29.70 48.45 -1.01
N ARG A 4 30.73 47.62 -1.20
CA ARG A 4 30.57 46.16 -1.36
C ARG A 4 30.35 45.41 -0.03
N ARG A 5 30.74 46.01 1.10
CA ARG A 5 30.56 45.42 2.45
C ARG A 5 29.17 45.70 3.03
N ILE A 6 28.57 46.84 2.67
CA ILE A 6 27.22 47.23 3.12
C ILE A 6 26.15 46.35 2.46
N ILE A 7 26.32 46.01 1.17
CA ILE A 7 25.38 45.14 0.44
C ILE A 7 25.36 43.71 0.99
N VAL A 8 26.52 43.18 1.42
CA VAL A 8 26.62 41.84 2.04
C VAL A 8 25.97 41.81 3.43
N LEU A 9 26.06 42.90 4.20
CA LEU A 9 25.38 43.01 5.50
C LEU A 9 23.85 43.12 5.38
N ILE A 10 23.33 43.77 4.32
CA ILE A 10 21.88 43.84 4.05
C ILE A 10 21.33 42.48 3.57
N LEU A 11 22.11 41.72 2.80
CA LEU A 11 21.75 40.35 2.39
C LEU A 11 21.78 39.36 3.57
N LEU A 12 22.66 39.57 4.55
CA LEU A 12 22.70 38.76 5.78
C LEU A 12 21.58 39.14 6.77
N LEU A 13 21.15 40.40 6.81
CA LEU A 13 20.01 40.81 7.65
C LEU A 13 18.64 40.34 7.10
N THR A 14 18.51 40.18 5.79
CA THR A 14 17.26 39.69 5.17
C THR A 14 17.08 38.17 5.30
N CYS A 15 18.15 37.42 5.54
CA CYS A 15 18.07 36.00 5.94
C CYS A 15 17.71 35.78 7.42
N GLY A 16 17.62 36.86 8.23
CA GLY A 16 17.31 36.79 9.66
C GLY A 16 15.84 37.03 10.03
N VAL A 17 14.98 37.36 9.07
CA VAL A 17 13.53 37.37 9.27
C VAL A 17 13.05 35.95 9.06
N GLY A 18 12.88 35.23 10.17
CA GLY A 18 12.36 33.87 10.17
C GLY A 18 11.08 33.79 9.34
N PHE A 19 11.17 33.13 8.20
CA PHE A 19 10.01 32.50 7.59
C PHE A 19 9.53 31.46 8.59
N ILE A 20 8.58 31.86 9.44
CA ILE A 20 7.66 30.92 10.07
C ILE A 20 6.86 30.35 8.90
N LEU A 21 7.41 29.33 8.25
CA LEU A 21 6.60 28.48 7.39
C LEU A 21 5.49 27.97 8.30
N PRO A 22 4.21 28.15 7.93
CA PRO A 22 3.15 27.42 8.63
C PRO A 22 3.59 25.95 8.59
N SER A 23 3.66 25.30 9.76
CA SER A 23 3.89 23.86 9.79
C SER A 23 2.78 23.28 8.92
N LEU A 24 3.12 22.77 7.74
CA LEU A 24 2.22 21.91 7.00
C LEU A 24 1.88 20.81 8.01
N ALA A 25 0.66 20.86 8.52
CA ALA A 25 0.16 19.83 9.41
C ALA A 25 0.42 18.52 8.68
N ALA A 26 1.13 17.60 9.33
CA ALA A 26 1.35 16.29 8.77
C ALA A 26 -0.05 15.70 8.48
N GLU A 27 -0.37 15.49 7.19
CA GLU A 27 -1.60 14.83 6.81
C GLU A 27 -1.63 13.49 7.52
N THR A 28 -2.61 13.30 8.40
CA THR A 28 -2.72 12.05 9.14
C THR A 28 -3.35 11.04 8.19
N ILE A 29 -2.58 10.01 7.81
CA ILE A 29 -3.07 8.94 6.96
C ILE A 29 -3.75 7.89 7.84
N GLN A 30 -5.02 7.60 7.56
CA GLN A 30 -5.77 6.54 8.23
C GLN A 30 -5.84 5.27 7.36
N LYS A 31 -5.54 4.12 7.97
CA LYS A 31 -5.79 2.80 7.37
C LYS A 31 -7.29 2.48 7.44
N ALA A 32 -7.90 2.20 6.31
CA ALA A 32 -9.29 1.74 6.19
C ALA A 32 -9.31 0.35 5.55
N ILE A 33 -9.94 -0.63 6.21
CA ILE A 33 -10.14 -1.98 5.68
C ILE A 33 -11.30 -1.91 4.68
N LEU A 34 -11.04 -2.24 3.42
CA LEU A 34 -12.06 -2.29 2.38
C LEU A 34 -12.66 -3.69 2.24
N TYR A 35 -11.87 -4.73 2.49
CA TYR A 35 -12.29 -6.13 2.52
C TYR A 35 -11.32 -6.94 3.37
N GLN A 36 -11.84 -7.93 4.11
CA GLN A 36 -11.02 -8.90 4.85
C GLN A 36 -11.78 -10.22 4.98
N SER A 37 -11.10 -11.34 4.74
CA SER A 37 -11.63 -12.69 4.95
C SER A 37 -10.48 -13.69 5.08
N ASP A 38 -10.53 -14.49 6.14
CA ASP A 38 -9.73 -15.72 6.32
C ASP A 38 -10.44 -16.96 5.78
N PHE A 39 -11.62 -16.79 5.17
CA PHE A 39 -12.46 -17.87 4.62
C PHE A 39 -12.81 -18.98 5.61
N SER A 40 -12.74 -18.71 6.92
CA SER A 40 -13.30 -19.56 7.97
C SER A 40 -14.84 -19.72 7.83
N GLN A 41 -15.48 -18.85 7.04
CA GLN A 41 -16.89 -18.91 6.64
C GLN A 41 -17.02 -18.54 5.16
N ASP A 42 -18.17 -18.85 4.56
CA ASP A 42 -18.50 -18.45 3.19
C ASP A 42 -18.38 -16.92 3.02
N PRO A 43 -17.49 -16.42 2.17
CA PRO A 43 -17.26 -14.99 1.97
C PRO A 43 -18.39 -14.31 1.18
N GLY A 44 -19.37 -15.06 0.66
CA GLY A 44 -20.50 -14.53 -0.12
C GLY A 44 -20.09 -13.94 -1.47
N TRP A 45 -18.99 -14.43 -2.06
CA TRP A 45 -18.53 -13.95 -3.37
C TRP A 45 -19.54 -14.26 -4.47
N THR A 46 -19.79 -13.27 -5.32
CA THR A 46 -20.68 -13.42 -6.47
C THR A 46 -19.91 -14.06 -7.63
N THR A 47 -20.45 -15.14 -8.21
CA THR A 47 -19.87 -15.82 -9.37
C THR A 47 -20.92 -16.13 -10.44
N ASN A 48 -20.51 -16.22 -11.70
CA ASN A 48 -21.31 -16.79 -12.77
C ASN A 48 -21.06 -18.30 -12.99
N SER A 49 -20.15 -18.92 -12.24
CA SER A 49 -19.81 -20.33 -12.38
C SER A 49 -19.52 -20.97 -11.01
N PRO A 50 -20.58 -21.32 -10.25
CA PRO A 50 -20.42 -21.88 -8.90
C PRO A 50 -19.74 -23.25 -8.87
N THR A 51 -19.61 -23.93 -10.01
CA THR A 51 -18.83 -25.18 -10.12
C THR A 51 -17.33 -24.95 -10.28
N ARG A 52 -16.91 -23.71 -10.57
CA ARG A 52 -15.51 -23.33 -10.81
C ARG A 52 -14.98 -22.41 -9.72
N TYR A 53 -15.85 -21.57 -9.18
CA TYR A 53 -15.52 -20.62 -8.13
C TYR A 53 -16.49 -20.84 -6.98
N TYR A 54 -15.99 -21.33 -5.86
CA TYR A 54 -16.82 -21.64 -4.71
C TYR A 54 -15.96 -21.63 -3.45
N TRP A 55 -16.60 -21.38 -2.31
CA TRP A 55 -15.98 -21.58 -1.03
C TRP A 55 -16.02 -23.07 -0.67
N ASP A 56 -14.86 -23.64 -0.33
CA ASP A 56 -14.74 -25.03 0.10
C ASP A 56 -14.81 -25.11 1.63
N PRO A 57 -15.92 -25.58 2.22
CA PRO A 57 -16.08 -25.64 3.67
C PRO A 57 -15.15 -26.65 4.34
N SER A 58 -14.62 -27.63 3.60
CA SER A 58 -13.72 -28.64 4.17
C SER A 58 -12.29 -28.15 4.32
N LEU A 59 -11.92 -27.17 3.50
CA LEU A 59 -10.59 -26.56 3.48
C LEU A 59 -10.57 -25.15 4.07
N GLU A 60 -11.74 -24.54 4.29
CA GLU A 60 -11.87 -23.14 4.73
C GLU A 60 -11.10 -22.19 3.78
N MET A 61 -11.20 -22.45 2.47
CA MET A 61 -10.52 -21.67 1.42
C MET A 61 -11.45 -21.44 0.24
N TYR A 62 -11.16 -20.41 -0.57
CA TYR A 62 -11.92 -20.16 -1.79
C TYR A 62 -11.27 -20.83 -3.00
N HIS A 63 -11.96 -21.81 -3.56
CA HIS A 63 -11.55 -22.53 -4.75
C HIS A 63 -11.71 -21.69 -6.01
N PHE A 64 -10.77 -21.81 -6.94
CA PHE A 64 -10.91 -21.31 -8.30
C PHE A 64 -10.49 -22.35 -9.34
N LYS A 65 -11.18 -22.33 -10.48
CA LYS A 65 -10.78 -22.97 -11.74
C LYS A 65 -10.92 -21.96 -12.87
N ALA A 66 -9.85 -21.21 -13.11
CA ALA A 66 -9.75 -20.18 -14.13
C ALA A 66 -9.44 -20.81 -15.49
N GLU A 67 -10.48 -21.03 -16.30
CA GLU A 67 -10.38 -21.55 -17.67
C GLU A 67 -10.67 -20.43 -18.68
N GLY A 68 -9.78 -20.23 -19.64
CA GLY A 68 -9.97 -19.26 -20.72
C GLY A 68 -11.17 -19.60 -21.61
N GLY A 69 -11.70 -18.60 -22.33
CA GLY A 69 -12.87 -18.74 -23.20
C GLY A 69 -14.22 -18.92 -22.47
N THR A 70 -14.22 -19.07 -21.14
CA THR A 70 -15.45 -19.25 -20.35
C THR A 70 -16.09 -17.94 -19.90
N ASN A 71 -15.37 -16.82 -19.94
CA ASN A 71 -15.77 -15.56 -19.31
C ASN A 71 -16.16 -15.73 -17.82
N GLY A 72 -15.54 -16.69 -17.14
CA GLY A 72 -15.76 -17.01 -15.74
C GLY A 72 -15.24 -15.91 -14.83
N TYR A 73 -15.94 -15.66 -13.73
CA TYR A 73 -15.49 -14.72 -12.72
C TYR A 73 -16.04 -15.07 -11.34
N ALA A 74 -15.36 -14.58 -10.31
CA ALA A 74 -15.87 -14.45 -8.96
C ALA A 74 -15.41 -13.12 -8.37
N PHE A 75 -16.27 -12.40 -7.66
CA PHE A 75 -15.93 -11.09 -7.11
C PHE A 75 -16.71 -10.73 -5.85
N VAL A 76 -16.16 -9.75 -5.14
CA VAL A 76 -16.84 -9.00 -4.08
C VAL A 76 -16.76 -7.50 -4.39
N PRO A 77 -17.85 -6.73 -4.25
CA PRO A 77 -17.81 -5.28 -4.39
C PRO A 77 -16.97 -4.64 -3.28
N VAL A 78 -16.18 -3.61 -3.61
CA VAL A 78 -15.37 -2.85 -2.66
C VAL A 78 -15.54 -1.35 -2.89
N LYS A 79 -15.57 -0.56 -1.80
CA LYS A 79 -15.73 0.90 -1.87
C LYS A 79 -14.37 1.58 -1.96
N TYR A 80 -13.77 1.56 -3.14
CA TYR A 80 -12.47 2.17 -3.40
C TYR A 80 -12.60 3.52 -4.11
N ASN A 81 -11.91 4.55 -3.56
CA ASN A 81 -12.04 5.95 -3.96
C ASN A 81 -10.73 6.54 -4.54
N GLY A 82 -9.88 5.72 -5.15
CA GLY A 82 -8.68 6.20 -5.86
C GLY A 82 -7.53 6.64 -4.95
N GLN A 83 -7.42 6.06 -3.76
CA GLN A 83 -6.32 6.29 -2.81
C GLN A 83 -5.26 5.20 -2.94
N SER A 84 -4.11 5.35 -2.28
CA SER A 84 -3.17 4.23 -2.13
C SER A 84 -3.85 3.02 -1.47
N PHE A 85 -3.46 1.81 -1.87
CA PHE A 85 -3.97 0.57 -1.28
C PHE A 85 -2.92 -0.53 -1.22
N THR A 86 -3.15 -1.48 -0.32
CA THR A 86 -2.43 -2.75 -0.23
C THR A 86 -3.45 -3.88 -0.27
N LEU A 87 -3.18 -4.88 -1.11
CA LEU A 87 -3.89 -6.15 -1.17
C LEU A 87 -2.92 -7.25 -0.76
N ASP A 88 -3.20 -7.93 0.33
CA ASP A 88 -2.49 -9.11 0.81
C ASP A 88 -3.41 -10.33 0.67
N TYR A 89 -2.87 -11.44 0.18
CA TYR A 89 -3.58 -12.71 0.12
C TYR A 89 -2.62 -13.89 -0.02
N ASP A 90 -3.10 -15.08 0.34
CA ASP A 90 -2.40 -16.32 0.10
C ASP A 90 -3.00 -17.06 -1.10
N VAL A 91 -2.17 -17.76 -1.85
CA VAL A 91 -2.59 -18.57 -3.00
C VAL A 91 -1.79 -19.85 -3.11
N ILE A 92 -2.48 -20.93 -3.48
CA ILE A 92 -1.86 -22.19 -3.89
C ILE A 92 -2.36 -22.55 -5.29
N ILE A 93 -1.42 -22.77 -6.22
CA ILE A 93 -1.73 -23.26 -7.57
C ILE A 93 -1.58 -24.77 -7.56
N LEU A 94 -2.66 -25.52 -7.76
CA LEU A 94 -2.64 -26.99 -7.80
C LEU A 94 -2.39 -27.52 -9.20
N THR A 95 -3.02 -26.89 -10.20
CA THR A 95 -2.82 -27.21 -11.62
C THR A 95 -2.60 -25.92 -12.39
N SER A 96 -1.63 -25.94 -13.30
CA SER A 96 -1.39 -24.84 -14.23
C SER A 96 -1.03 -25.41 -15.60
N GLN A 97 -2.02 -25.47 -16.49
CA GLN A 97 -1.82 -25.95 -17.86
C GLN A 97 -1.08 -24.91 -18.70
N LYS A 98 -0.41 -25.36 -19.77
CA LYS A 98 0.17 -24.43 -20.74
C LYS A 98 -0.93 -23.55 -21.33
N ASP A 99 -0.62 -22.26 -21.45
CA ASP A 99 -1.49 -21.17 -21.88
C ASP A 99 -2.66 -20.88 -20.92
N SER A 100 -2.48 -21.16 -19.63
CA SER A 100 -3.44 -20.82 -18.57
C SER A 100 -2.94 -19.72 -17.63
N ALA A 101 -3.86 -19.10 -16.89
CA ALA A 101 -3.52 -18.11 -15.89
C ALA A 101 -4.56 -18.05 -14.76
N PHE A 102 -4.06 -17.89 -13.54
CA PHE A 102 -4.85 -17.36 -12.42
C PHE A 102 -4.57 -15.86 -12.30
N ARG A 103 -5.62 -15.05 -12.13
CA ARG A 103 -5.53 -13.58 -12.01
C ARG A 103 -6.40 -13.12 -10.85
N PHE A 104 -5.86 -12.29 -9.99
CA PHE A 104 -6.58 -11.78 -8.82
C PHE A 104 -6.15 -10.35 -8.50
N GLY A 105 -7.10 -9.53 -8.07
CA GLY A 105 -6.82 -8.16 -7.65
C GLY A 105 -8.00 -7.22 -7.86
N MET A 106 -7.67 -5.92 -7.89
CA MET A 106 -8.64 -4.84 -8.04
C MET A 106 -8.95 -4.62 -9.52
N ILE A 107 -10.23 -4.59 -9.87
CA ILE A 107 -10.68 -4.40 -11.25
C ILE A 107 -11.97 -3.59 -11.31
N SER A 108 -12.17 -2.89 -12.42
CA SER A 108 -13.44 -2.23 -12.73
C SER A 108 -14.59 -3.21 -12.98
N SER A 109 -15.81 -2.68 -12.94
CA SER A 109 -17.04 -3.48 -13.04
C SER A 109 -17.22 -4.31 -14.31
N GLU A 110 -16.49 -3.97 -15.38
CA GLU A 110 -16.44 -4.76 -16.62
C GLU A 110 -15.82 -6.15 -16.39
N MET A 111 -14.92 -6.26 -15.40
CA MET A 111 -14.15 -7.46 -15.03
C MET A 111 -13.32 -8.06 -16.18
N ASP A 112 -13.17 -7.36 -17.31
CA ASP A 112 -12.29 -7.75 -18.42
C ASP A 112 -10.86 -7.33 -18.08
N PHE A 113 -9.91 -8.26 -18.02
CA PHE A 113 -8.53 -7.90 -17.63
C PHE A 113 -7.78 -7.12 -18.73
N THR A 114 -8.30 -7.09 -19.95
CA THR A 114 -7.65 -6.46 -21.12
C THR A 114 -7.99 -4.98 -21.28
N ARG A 115 -8.96 -4.49 -20.52
CA ARG A 115 -9.46 -3.11 -20.58
C ARG A 115 -10.03 -2.67 -19.24
N GLY A 116 -10.32 -1.38 -19.12
CA GLY A 116 -10.81 -0.81 -17.88
C GLY A 116 -9.73 -0.80 -16.82
N THR A 117 -9.89 0.07 -15.82
CA THR A 117 -8.84 0.22 -14.80
C THR A 117 -8.72 -1.06 -13.98
N ASN A 118 -7.49 -1.56 -13.85
CA ASN A 118 -7.21 -2.75 -13.06
C ASN A 118 -5.78 -2.75 -12.50
N VAL A 119 -5.60 -3.47 -11.39
CA VAL A 119 -4.32 -3.84 -10.78
C VAL A 119 -4.46 -5.30 -10.38
N LEU A 120 -3.83 -6.18 -11.15
CA LEU A 120 -3.95 -7.63 -10.98
C LEU A 120 -2.55 -8.25 -10.81
N SER A 121 -2.40 -9.07 -9.79
CA SER A 121 -1.37 -10.11 -9.77
C SER A 121 -1.84 -11.30 -10.60
N SER A 122 -0.91 -12.04 -11.18
CA SER A 122 -1.23 -13.23 -11.97
C SER A 122 -0.15 -14.30 -11.84
N PHE A 123 -0.59 -15.55 -11.87
CA PHE A 123 0.26 -16.75 -11.97
C PHE A 123 -0.06 -17.40 -13.31
N GLU A 124 0.81 -17.17 -14.30
CA GLU A 124 0.57 -17.50 -15.70
C GLU A 124 1.53 -18.59 -16.17
N ASN A 125 1.04 -19.58 -16.91
CA ASN A 125 1.90 -20.57 -17.57
C ASN A 125 1.83 -20.36 -19.08
N GLY A 126 2.59 -19.38 -19.56
CA GLY A 126 2.55 -18.95 -20.96
C GLY A 126 3.74 -19.46 -21.78
N LYS A 127 4.12 -18.65 -22.78
CA LYS A 127 5.25 -18.91 -23.68
C LYS A 127 6.56 -19.22 -22.94
N TYR A 128 6.80 -18.54 -21.83
CA TYR A 128 8.05 -18.60 -21.07
C TYR A 128 7.96 -19.46 -19.81
N GLY A 129 6.88 -20.23 -19.64
CA GLY A 129 6.66 -21.10 -18.47
C GLY A 129 5.81 -20.43 -17.38
N GLN A 130 5.91 -20.98 -16.16
CA GLN A 130 5.15 -20.60 -14.96
C GLN A 130 5.72 -19.32 -14.34
N LEU A 131 5.18 -18.17 -14.72
CA LEU A 131 5.64 -16.86 -14.29
C LEU A 131 4.65 -16.15 -13.39
N ILE A 132 5.17 -15.25 -12.57
CA ILE A 132 4.41 -14.31 -11.76
C ILE A 132 4.37 -12.98 -12.53
N THR A 133 3.21 -12.36 -12.61
CA THR A 133 2.97 -11.14 -13.36
C THR A 133 2.26 -10.11 -12.49
N LEU A 134 2.64 -8.84 -12.61
CA LEU A 134 1.85 -7.69 -12.17
C LEU A 134 1.39 -6.93 -13.41
N ARG A 135 0.07 -6.78 -13.53
CA ARG A 135 -0.60 -6.04 -14.60
C ARG A 135 -1.33 -4.84 -14.02
N VAL A 136 -1.15 -3.69 -14.66
CA VAL A 136 -1.89 -2.47 -14.39
C VAL A 136 -2.43 -1.89 -15.69
N ILE A 137 -3.72 -1.60 -15.72
CA ILE A 137 -4.35 -0.80 -16.77
C ILE A 137 -4.86 0.48 -16.14
N ASP A 138 -4.43 1.64 -16.63
CA ASP A 138 -4.92 2.93 -16.15
C ASP A 138 -6.26 3.33 -16.79
N GLN A 139 -6.81 4.48 -16.41
CA GLN A 139 -8.09 4.98 -16.93
C GLN A 139 -8.08 5.28 -18.42
N ASN A 140 -6.91 5.48 -19.02
CA ASN A 140 -6.75 5.70 -20.45
C ASN A 140 -6.50 4.38 -21.21
N ASN A 141 -6.71 3.23 -20.56
CA ASN A 141 -6.39 1.91 -21.07
C ASN A 141 -4.90 1.72 -21.42
N GLN A 142 -3.99 2.44 -20.75
CA GLN A 142 -2.56 2.15 -20.91
C GLN A 142 -2.16 0.96 -20.04
N LEU A 143 -1.69 -0.10 -20.71
CA LEU A 143 -1.14 -1.28 -20.06
C LEU A 143 0.29 -1.03 -19.58
N ARG A 144 0.54 -1.37 -18.31
CA ARG A 144 1.86 -1.47 -17.69
C ARG A 144 1.96 -2.84 -17.06
N GLU A 145 3.00 -3.58 -17.40
CA GLU A 145 3.14 -4.96 -16.97
C GLU A 145 4.61 -5.27 -16.68
N THR A 146 4.83 -6.13 -15.70
CA THR A 146 6.13 -6.75 -15.44
C THR A 146 5.90 -8.20 -15.06
N THR A 147 6.84 -9.07 -15.44
CA THR A 147 6.79 -10.51 -15.21
C THR A 147 8.07 -10.96 -14.55
N SER A 148 8.04 -12.14 -13.91
CA SER A 148 9.22 -12.78 -13.34
C SER A 148 10.16 -13.39 -14.40
N TYR A 149 9.94 -13.11 -15.68
CA TYR A 149 10.89 -13.36 -16.76
C TYR A 149 12.05 -12.36 -16.70
N PHE A 150 13.29 -12.82 -16.67
CA PHE A 150 14.47 -11.96 -16.45
C PHE A 150 14.49 -10.70 -17.36
N ASP A 151 14.18 -10.85 -18.64
CA ASP A 151 14.23 -9.74 -19.58
C ASP A 151 13.20 -8.64 -19.26
N SER A 152 12.13 -8.98 -18.53
CA SER A 152 11.04 -8.07 -18.18
C SER A 152 11.40 -7.07 -17.06
N TYR A 153 12.30 -7.42 -16.14
CA TYR A 153 12.48 -6.65 -14.91
C TYR A 153 13.95 -6.31 -14.59
N CYS A 154 14.90 -6.98 -15.24
CA CYS A 154 16.32 -6.78 -14.99
C CYS A 154 17.19 -6.88 -16.26
N GLY A 155 16.61 -7.21 -17.42
CA GLY A 155 17.30 -7.26 -18.70
C GLY A 155 18.55 -8.15 -18.66
N ASN A 156 19.66 -7.64 -19.19
CA ASN A 156 20.92 -8.40 -19.33
C ASN A 156 21.83 -8.37 -18.09
N LEU A 157 21.29 -8.13 -16.90
CA LEU A 157 22.10 -8.17 -15.67
C LEU A 157 22.62 -9.60 -15.41
N PRO A 158 23.93 -9.83 -15.23
CA PRO A 158 24.53 -11.18 -15.23
C PRO A 158 24.00 -12.14 -14.16
N SER A 159 23.48 -11.62 -13.05
CA SER A 159 22.94 -12.40 -11.94
C SER A 159 21.43 -12.58 -12.01
N CYS A 160 20.78 -12.01 -13.01
CA CYS A 160 19.33 -12.08 -13.09
C CYS A 160 18.86 -13.36 -13.77
N LYS A 161 17.79 -13.95 -13.22
CA LYS A 161 17.26 -15.23 -13.65
C LYS A 161 15.76 -15.16 -13.71
N THR A 162 15.16 -15.88 -14.65
CA THR A 162 13.71 -16.10 -14.60
C THR A 162 13.36 -16.82 -13.30
N ILE A 163 12.35 -16.31 -12.61
CA ILE A 163 11.78 -16.96 -11.43
C ILE A 163 10.50 -17.65 -11.83
N PHE A 164 10.40 -18.93 -11.52
CA PHE A 164 9.23 -19.75 -11.77
C PHE A 164 8.47 -19.98 -10.48
N PHE A 165 7.13 -19.93 -10.52
CA PHE A 165 6.33 -20.48 -9.42
C PHE A 165 6.21 -21.99 -9.60
N GLU A 166 5.97 -22.69 -8.49
CA GLU A 166 5.76 -24.13 -8.46
C GLU A 166 4.31 -24.45 -8.08
N THR A 167 3.79 -25.56 -8.59
CA THR A 167 2.49 -26.07 -8.16
C THR A 167 2.60 -26.73 -6.79
N ASN A 168 1.53 -26.68 -6.00
CA ASN A 168 1.44 -27.20 -4.63
C ASN A 168 2.34 -26.47 -3.61
N VAL A 169 2.76 -25.25 -3.92
CA VAL A 169 3.41 -24.33 -2.99
C VAL A 169 2.43 -23.20 -2.66
N THR A 170 2.31 -22.89 -1.37
CA THR A 170 1.50 -21.75 -0.92
C THR A 170 2.35 -20.50 -0.89
N TYR A 171 1.89 -19.47 -1.60
CA TYR A 171 2.55 -18.17 -1.67
C TYR A 171 1.73 -17.13 -0.93
N HIS A 172 2.41 -16.23 -0.24
CA HIS A 172 1.86 -14.97 0.23
C HIS A 172 2.18 -13.88 -0.80
N VAL A 173 1.16 -13.16 -1.24
CA VAL A 173 1.24 -12.13 -2.28
C VAL A 173 0.77 -10.80 -1.72
N THR A 174 1.63 -9.81 -1.82
CA THR A 174 1.33 -8.41 -1.52
C THR A 174 1.34 -7.63 -2.83
N VAL A 175 0.23 -6.98 -3.17
CA VAL A 175 0.11 -6.02 -4.28
C VAL A 175 -0.17 -4.65 -3.70
N ARG A 176 0.58 -3.64 -4.12
CA ARG A 176 0.43 -2.26 -3.62
C ARG A 176 0.25 -1.30 -4.78
N TYR A 177 -0.61 -0.31 -4.58
CA TYR A 177 -0.65 0.88 -5.40
C TYR A 177 -0.30 2.08 -4.51
N ASN A 178 0.74 2.80 -4.90
CA ASN A 178 1.15 4.04 -4.26
C ASN A 178 0.86 5.21 -5.18
N LYS A 179 -0.16 5.99 -4.81
CA LYS A 179 -0.61 7.17 -5.54
C LYS A 179 0.45 8.25 -5.56
N GLU A 180 1.08 8.51 -4.42
CA GLU A 180 2.05 9.60 -4.24
C GLU A 180 3.33 9.36 -5.06
N LEU A 181 3.78 8.11 -5.13
CA LEU A 181 4.92 7.68 -5.94
C LEU A 181 4.56 7.37 -7.39
N GLY A 182 3.27 7.29 -7.72
CA GLY A 182 2.80 6.96 -9.06
C GLY A 182 3.28 5.58 -9.53
N ASN A 183 3.19 4.56 -8.67
CA ASN A 183 3.60 3.20 -9.03
C ASN A 183 2.69 2.14 -8.42
N ALA A 184 2.77 0.93 -8.97
CA ALA A 184 2.22 -0.26 -8.36
C ALA A 184 3.32 -1.31 -8.24
N ASP A 185 3.32 -2.08 -7.17
CA ASP A 185 4.31 -3.11 -6.91
C ASP A 185 3.69 -4.42 -6.46
N ILE A 186 4.46 -5.49 -6.65
CA ILE A 186 4.13 -6.84 -6.22
C ILE A 186 5.32 -7.40 -5.44
N LYS A 187 5.01 -8.16 -4.40
CA LYS A 187 5.93 -8.99 -3.64
C LYS A 187 5.29 -10.35 -3.45
N VAL A 188 6.02 -11.41 -3.79
CA VAL A 188 5.62 -12.80 -3.60
C VAL A 188 6.66 -13.52 -2.76
N SER A 189 6.22 -14.14 -1.69
CA SER A 189 7.04 -14.98 -0.81
C SER A 189 6.40 -16.34 -0.60
N GLU A 190 7.20 -17.37 -0.36
CA GLU A 190 6.69 -18.63 0.17
C GLU A 190 6.05 -18.40 1.54
N LYS A 191 4.83 -18.90 1.77
CA LYS A 191 4.08 -18.66 3.01
C LYS A 191 4.80 -19.26 4.22
N ASP A 192 5.25 -20.50 4.11
CA ASP A 192 5.80 -21.25 5.25
C ASP A 192 7.19 -20.76 5.68
N THR A 193 8.03 -20.38 4.70
CA THR A 193 9.42 -19.98 4.96
C THR A 193 9.59 -18.47 5.08
N GLY A 194 8.65 -17.69 4.53
CA GLY A 194 8.78 -16.24 4.40
C GLY A 194 9.83 -15.80 3.37
N ASN A 195 10.46 -16.74 2.67
CA ASN A 195 11.50 -16.43 1.69
C ASN A 195 10.90 -15.64 0.52
N LEU A 196 11.53 -14.51 0.18
CA LEU A 196 11.16 -13.74 -0.99
C LEU A 196 11.45 -14.57 -2.25
N LEU A 197 10.39 -14.86 -3.02
CA LEU A 197 10.51 -15.50 -4.31
C LEU A 197 10.78 -14.45 -5.40
N TRP A 198 9.93 -13.43 -5.48
CA TRP A 198 10.05 -12.39 -6.48
C TRP A 198 9.31 -11.11 -6.06
N GLY A 199 9.74 -9.96 -6.57
CA GLY A 199 9.02 -8.71 -6.41
C GLY A 199 9.55 -7.63 -7.35
N TYR A 200 8.65 -6.77 -7.82
CA TYR A 200 8.97 -5.69 -8.74
C TYR A 200 7.88 -4.61 -8.75
N PHE A 201 8.13 -3.49 -9.44
CA PHE A 201 7.15 -2.41 -9.59
C PHE A 201 7.01 -1.95 -11.03
N VAL A 202 5.86 -1.37 -11.37
CA VAL A 202 5.61 -0.68 -12.63
C VAL A 202 5.21 0.77 -12.36
N PRO A 203 5.67 1.72 -13.19
CA PRO A 203 5.19 3.10 -13.10
C PRO A 203 3.73 3.18 -13.56
N VAL A 204 2.93 3.98 -12.87
CA VAL A 204 1.52 4.23 -13.14
C VAL A 204 1.40 5.66 -13.66
N GLY A 205 1.03 5.81 -14.93
CA GLY A 205 1.03 7.11 -15.61
C GLY A 205 -0.09 8.05 -15.19
N LYS A 206 -1.18 7.50 -14.63
CA LYS A 206 -2.37 8.23 -14.17
C LYS A 206 -3.01 7.53 -12.98
N ASP A 207 -3.62 8.32 -12.11
CA ASP A 207 -4.36 7.83 -10.96
C ASP A 207 -5.36 6.73 -11.32
N LEU A 208 -5.42 5.71 -10.49
CA LEU A 208 -6.28 4.56 -10.70
C LEU A 208 -7.59 4.75 -9.93
N PHE A 209 -8.67 5.13 -10.63
CA PHE A 209 -10.03 5.12 -10.09
C PHE A 209 -10.90 4.06 -10.77
N PHE A 210 -12.17 3.95 -10.35
CA PHE A 210 -13.19 3.08 -10.95
C PHE A 210 -12.95 1.57 -10.80
N MET A 211 -11.98 1.16 -9.98
CA MET A 211 -11.86 -0.21 -9.50
C MET A 211 -12.83 -0.39 -8.33
N ASP A 212 -13.89 -1.16 -8.53
CA ASP A 212 -14.97 -1.35 -7.55
C ASP A 212 -15.18 -2.82 -7.19
N ARG A 213 -14.28 -3.69 -7.66
CA ARG A 213 -14.33 -5.14 -7.41
C ARG A 213 -12.96 -5.67 -7.05
N LEU A 214 -12.94 -6.55 -6.05
CA LEU A 214 -11.87 -7.51 -5.84
C LEU A 214 -12.32 -8.81 -6.51
N ALA A 215 -11.56 -9.30 -7.49
CA ALA A 215 -12.07 -10.34 -8.38
C ALA A 215 -11.02 -11.32 -8.90
N ILE A 216 -11.48 -12.54 -9.16
CA ILE A 216 -10.88 -13.51 -10.08
C ILE A 216 -11.66 -13.43 -11.40
N THR A 217 -10.97 -13.39 -12.54
CA THR A 217 -11.63 -13.28 -13.85
C THR A 217 -10.87 -13.97 -14.98
N THR A 218 -11.62 -14.54 -15.92
CA THR A 218 -11.14 -14.96 -17.24
C THR A 218 -11.83 -14.18 -18.37
N ARG A 219 -12.61 -13.14 -18.08
CA ARG A 219 -13.12 -12.24 -19.12
C ARG A 219 -11.95 -11.52 -19.79
N GLY A 220 -11.96 -11.51 -21.11
CA GLY A 220 -10.83 -11.06 -21.93
C GLY A 220 -9.87 -12.19 -22.31
N ASP A 221 -10.03 -13.39 -21.74
CA ASP A 221 -9.31 -14.59 -22.13
C ASP A 221 -10.13 -15.36 -23.16
N TYR A 222 -9.70 -15.38 -24.42
CA TYR A 222 -10.44 -15.99 -25.52
C TYR A 222 -9.94 -17.40 -25.87
N SER A 223 -8.90 -17.89 -25.18
CA SER A 223 -8.33 -19.22 -25.41
C SER A 223 -9.10 -20.27 -24.62
N PHE A 224 -10.00 -21.00 -25.29
CA PHE A 224 -10.79 -22.04 -24.64
C PHE A 224 -9.97 -23.29 -24.30
N GLY A 225 -10.13 -23.83 -23.09
CA GLY A 225 -9.59 -25.14 -22.68
C GLY A 225 -8.52 -25.08 -21.57
N PRO A 226 -7.38 -24.39 -21.78
CA PRO A 226 -6.37 -24.27 -20.73
C PRO A 226 -6.90 -23.65 -19.45
N PHE A 227 -6.56 -24.25 -18.31
CA PHE A 227 -6.98 -23.75 -17.01
C PHE A 227 -5.88 -23.76 -15.95
N SER A 228 -6.03 -22.83 -15.00
CA SER A 228 -5.34 -22.80 -13.72
C SER A 228 -6.35 -23.09 -12.62
N GLU A 229 -5.98 -23.94 -11.67
CA GLU A 229 -6.86 -24.40 -10.60
C GLU A 229 -6.11 -24.38 -9.26
N GLY A 230 -6.80 -23.97 -8.21
CA GLY A 230 -6.18 -23.77 -6.91
C GLY A 230 -7.11 -23.13 -5.89
N TYR A 231 -6.51 -22.59 -4.84
CA TYR A 231 -7.22 -21.94 -3.74
C TYR A 231 -6.59 -20.60 -3.40
N ILE A 232 -7.41 -19.67 -2.91
CA ILE A 232 -6.97 -18.45 -2.24
C ILE A 232 -7.45 -18.43 -0.79
N ASP A 233 -6.70 -17.74 0.05
CA ASP A 233 -6.95 -17.62 1.47
C ASP A 233 -6.42 -16.28 2.04
N ASN A 234 -6.78 -15.91 3.27
CA ASN A 234 -6.27 -14.76 4.05
C ASN A 234 -6.22 -13.44 3.27
N VAL A 235 -7.32 -13.08 2.62
CA VAL A 235 -7.40 -11.89 1.77
C VAL A 235 -7.68 -10.65 2.63
N GLU A 236 -6.80 -9.65 2.58
CA GLU A 236 -6.98 -8.33 3.17
C GLU A 236 -6.73 -7.25 2.11
N LEU A 237 -7.72 -6.37 1.90
CA LEU A 237 -7.60 -5.16 1.08
C LEU A 237 -7.75 -3.93 1.97
N VAL A 238 -6.73 -3.10 2.00
CA VAL A 238 -6.68 -1.89 2.82
C VAL A 238 -6.35 -0.68 1.98
N SER A 239 -6.97 0.46 2.32
CA SER A 239 -6.71 1.74 1.67
C SER A 239 -6.24 2.77 2.69
N TYR A 240 -5.49 3.75 2.22
CA TYR A 240 -4.85 4.78 3.03
C TYR A 240 -5.51 6.13 2.71
N ILE A 241 -6.37 6.60 3.62
CA ILE A 241 -7.20 7.79 3.41
C ILE A 241 -6.57 8.98 4.14
N PRO A 242 -6.38 10.14 3.48
CA PRO A 242 -5.98 11.36 4.16
C PRO A 242 -7.09 11.81 5.11
N VAL A 243 -6.77 12.02 6.38
CA VAL A 243 -7.68 12.64 7.36
C VAL A 243 -7.29 14.10 7.48
N GLU A 244 -8.22 14.98 7.12
CA GLU A 244 -8.09 16.41 7.38
C GLU A 244 -8.09 16.62 8.90
N ALA A 245 -7.00 17.18 9.44
CA ALA A 245 -6.92 17.49 10.85
C ALA A 245 -8.02 18.51 11.18
N ALA A 246 -8.93 18.16 12.09
CA ALA A 246 -9.90 19.11 12.59
C ALA A 246 -9.15 20.34 13.14
N PRO A 247 -9.57 21.58 12.79
CA PRO A 247 -8.92 22.76 13.33
C PRO A 247 -9.00 22.71 14.86
N THR A 248 -7.83 22.66 15.50
CA THR A 248 -7.72 22.75 16.96
C THR A 248 -8.38 24.07 17.36
N THR A 249 -9.60 23.99 17.89
CA THR A 249 -10.24 25.16 18.48
C THR A 249 -9.35 25.57 19.64
N ALA A 250 -8.78 26.78 19.55
CA ALA A 250 -7.98 27.34 20.64
C ALA A 250 -8.79 27.21 21.94
N ALA A 251 -8.18 26.60 22.96
CA ALA A 251 -8.79 26.53 24.27
C ALA A 251 -9.26 27.93 24.69
N PRO A 252 -10.49 28.09 25.23
CA PRO A 252 -10.92 29.39 25.73
C PRO A 252 -9.89 29.87 26.73
N THR A 253 -9.37 31.08 26.54
CA THR A 253 -8.55 31.74 27.54
C THR A 253 -9.39 31.85 28.81
N GLU A 254 -9.06 31.08 29.85
CA GLU A 254 -9.68 31.25 31.16
C GLU A 254 -9.38 32.67 31.65
N VAL A 255 -10.40 33.53 31.57
CA VAL A 255 -10.37 34.81 32.27
C VAL A 255 -10.51 34.50 33.76
N THR A 256 -9.41 34.60 34.48
CA THR A 256 -9.37 34.51 35.94
C THR A 256 -10.20 35.65 36.51
N THR A 257 -11.43 35.35 36.93
CA THR A 257 -12.28 36.29 37.64
C THR A 257 -11.82 36.34 39.11
N PRO A 258 -11.55 37.51 39.71
CA PRO A 258 -11.14 37.58 41.10
C PRO A 258 -12.26 37.09 42.01
N VAL A 259 -12.00 36.01 42.75
CA VAL A 259 -12.90 35.46 43.75
C VAL A 259 -12.93 36.39 44.96
N ILE A 260 -14.10 36.94 45.27
CA ILE A 260 -14.36 37.66 46.52
C ILE A 260 -14.42 36.63 47.66
N PRO A 261 -13.63 36.76 48.75
CA PRO A 261 -13.66 35.80 49.85
C PRO A 261 -14.95 35.96 50.66
N SER A 262 -15.68 34.87 50.84
CA SER A 262 -16.77 34.76 51.81
C SER A 262 -16.23 34.23 53.15
N PRO A 263 -16.73 34.68 54.31
CA PRO A 263 -16.10 34.42 55.60
C PRO A 263 -16.30 32.99 56.10
N THR A 264 -15.23 32.54 56.75
CA THR A 264 -14.91 31.26 57.38
C THR A 264 -15.90 30.77 58.44
N THR A 265 -16.17 29.46 58.44
CA THR A 265 -16.44 28.65 59.66
C THR A 265 -15.77 27.28 59.52
N VAL A 266 -15.01 26.87 60.54
CA VAL A 266 -14.11 25.69 60.65
C VAL A 266 -14.32 25.10 62.06
N PRO A 267 -14.09 23.81 62.39
CA PRO A 267 -14.55 22.50 61.86
C PRO A 267 -15.05 21.57 63.04
N PRO A 268 -15.17 20.22 62.90
CA PRO A 268 -14.02 19.35 63.24
C PRO A 268 -13.82 18.08 62.40
N THR A 269 -12.55 17.90 62.01
CA THR A 269 -11.64 16.73 62.00
C THR A 269 -12.13 15.27 61.93
N THR A 270 -11.63 14.54 60.91
CA THR A 270 -10.88 13.24 60.93
C THR A 270 -10.64 12.85 59.44
N GLY A 271 -9.49 12.42 58.90
CA GLY A 271 -8.13 12.15 59.34
C GLY A 271 -7.24 11.90 58.09
N SER A 272 -5.92 12.11 58.27
CA SER A 272 -4.70 11.75 57.50
C SER A 272 -4.77 10.51 56.56
N THR A 273 -4.01 10.28 55.45
CA THR A 273 -2.81 10.82 54.71
C THR A 273 -2.44 9.70 53.67
N PRO A 274 -1.47 9.79 52.71
CA PRO A 274 -1.15 10.73 51.62
C PRO A 274 -1.25 10.10 50.20
N GLU A 275 -0.96 10.93 49.19
CA GLU A 275 -0.67 10.65 47.76
C GLU A 275 0.58 9.75 47.52
N PRO A 276 0.83 9.22 46.30
CA PRO A 276 1.55 10.04 45.31
C PRO A 276 1.12 9.88 43.82
N THR A 277 1.21 11.01 43.11
CA THR A 277 1.41 11.16 41.66
C THR A 277 2.64 10.40 41.15
N PRO A 278 2.58 9.86 39.92
CA PRO A 278 3.76 9.74 39.06
C PRO A 278 3.71 10.76 37.92
N THR A 279 4.65 11.70 38.00
CA THR A 279 5.11 12.57 36.92
C THR A 279 6.00 11.75 35.98
N ALA A 280 5.80 11.88 34.67
CA ALA A 280 6.78 11.46 33.66
C ALA A 280 6.84 12.49 32.52
N PRO A 281 8.01 12.65 31.86
CA PRO A 281 8.53 13.96 31.48
C PRO A 281 8.36 14.32 30.01
N LEU A 282 8.33 15.64 29.76
CA LEU A 282 8.72 16.26 28.49
C LEU A 282 10.23 16.11 28.28
N GLY A 283 10.65 15.65 27.10
CA GLY A 283 12.06 15.52 26.68
C GLY A 283 12.16 15.22 25.18
N ILE A 284 12.11 16.22 24.29
CA ILE A 284 13.26 16.94 23.69
C ILE A 284 13.87 16.22 22.46
N SER A 285 13.53 16.79 21.29
CA SER A 285 14.32 17.01 20.07
C SER A 285 14.98 15.84 19.31
N ASP A 286 14.35 15.44 18.20
CA ASP A 286 14.99 14.76 17.05
C ASP A 286 15.58 15.74 16.01
N ALA A 287 15.89 16.98 16.41
CA ALA A 287 16.39 18.02 15.49
C ALA A 287 17.93 18.04 15.33
N LEU A 288 18.67 17.04 15.83
CA LEU A 288 20.15 17.07 15.82
C LEU A 288 20.85 16.02 14.95
N VAL A 289 20.13 15.17 14.21
CA VAL A 289 20.76 14.21 13.28
C VAL A 289 20.83 14.77 11.84
N ALA A 290 20.04 15.78 11.49
CA ALA A 290 19.96 16.30 10.12
C ALA A 290 21.08 17.28 9.71
N LEU A 291 21.91 17.79 10.65
CA LEU A 291 22.99 18.74 10.30
C LEU A 291 24.37 18.12 10.06
N ALA A 292 24.54 16.81 10.27
CA ALA A 292 25.84 16.14 10.12
C ALA A 292 26.11 15.60 8.70
N ILE A 293 25.10 15.50 7.82
CA ILE A 293 25.26 14.91 6.47
C ILE A 293 25.42 15.99 5.38
N ALA A 294 24.95 17.22 5.61
CA ALA A 294 25.10 18.32 4.64
C ALA A 294 26.52 18.91 4.55
N GLY A 295 27.37 18.71 5.56
CA GLY A 295 28.75 19.21 5.58
C GLY A 295 29.75 18.36 4.77
N LEU A 296 29.44 17.09 4.49
CA LEU A 296 30.37 16.15 3.85
C LEU A 296 30.27 16.12 2.31
N VAL A 297 29.18 16.62 1.73
CA VAL A 297 28.99 16.64 0.26
C VAL A 297 29.55 17.92 -0.39
N LEU A 298 29.75 19.01 0.36
CA LEU A 298 30.33 20.26 -0.16
C LEU A 298 31.87 20.37 0.00
N GLY A 299 32.49 19.49 0.81
CA GLY A 299 33.95 19.49 1.03
C GLY A 299 34.78 18.73 -0.01
N LEU A 300 34.16 17.88 -0.83
CA LEU A 300 34.86 17.01 -1.80
C LEU A 300 34.92 17.57 -3.23
N GLY A 301 34.30 18.75 -3.48
CA GLY A 301 34.24 19.37 -4.81
C GLY A 301 35.37 20.36 -5.15
N ILE A 302 36.30 20.67 -4.23
CA ILE A 302 37.29 21.78 -4.41
C ILE A 302 38.75 21.29 -4.51
N ARG A 303 39.03 19.98 -4.59
CA ARG A 303 40.39 19.47 -4.86
C ARG A 303 40.45 18.57 -6.10
N ARG A 304 40.44 19.20 -7.28
CA ARG A 304 41.09 18.68 -8.50
C ARG A 304 41.24 19.80 -9.54
N LYS A 305 42.35 20.53 -9.46
CA LYS A 305 43.06 21.18 -10.57
C LYS A 305 44.38 21.75 -10.02
N GLY A 306 45.46 21.17 -10.50
CA GLY A 306 46.85 21.34 -10.07
C GLY A 306 47.60 20.11 -10.53
#